data_AF-A0A1E3IC26-F1
#
_entry.id   AF-A0A1E3IC26-F1
#
_cell.length_a   1.000
_cell.length_b   1.000
_cell.length_c   1.000
_cell.angle_alpha   90.00
_cell.angle_beta   90.00
_cell.angle_gamma   90.00
#
_symmetry.space_group_name_H-M   'P 1'
#
loop_
_entity.id
_entity.type
_entity.pdbx_description
1 polymer ?
#
loop_
_entity_poly.entity_id
_entity_poly.type
_entity_poly.pdbx_seq_one_letter_code
_entity_poly.pdbx_strand_id
1 'polypeptide(L)'
;MFSLFALVPLLGMVAASPVVQRQDSILLQDPPPGNGRRLHPYGQSDLCVMVQKGYAAHNTDVAISVCPPNDDTWTESSLWNVANGSTGPISVQSKVGDFCLTVGENPTSGSRVFIDYCGGQNQNWYYSDVNVLKLDGTNLCLDVVEGSGPSYSKPYGSEKDLQVWECVEGNTNQIFFETPYTS
;
A
#
# COMPACT_ATOMS: atom_id res chain seq x y z
N MET A 1 -19.25 -63.42 42.36
CA MET A 1 -19.60 -62.81 41.06
C MET A 1 -18.92 -61.45 41.02
N PHE A 2 -17.75 -61.38 40.40
CA PHE A 2 -16.97 -60.14 40.27
C PHE A 2 -17.64 -59.26 39.21
N SER A 3 -17.87 -57.99 39.49
CA SER A 3 -18.17 -57.02 38.44
C SER A 3 -17.33 -55.76 38.63
N LEU A 4 -16.62 -55.44 37.57
CA LEU A 4 -15.48 -54.55 37.44
C LEU A 4 -15.93 -53.09 37.36
N PHE A 5 -15.23 -52.21 38.06
CA PHE A 5 -15.28 -50.76 37.83
C PHE A 5 -14.63 -50.44 36.48
N ALA A 6 -15.30 -49.66 35.62
CA ALA A 6 -14.69 -49.03 34.47
C ALA A 6 -14.89 -47.51 34.58
N LEU A 7 -13.85 -46.83 35.08
CA LEU A 7 -13.70 -45.38 35.00
C LEU A 7 -13.19 -45.04 33.59
N VAL A 8 -14.01 -44.33 32.82
CA VAL A 8 -13.60 -43.75 31.53
C VAL A 8 -13.10 -42.32 31.79
N PRO A 9 -11.83 -41.99 31.54
CA PRO A 9 -11.38 -40.61 31.58
C PRO A 9 -11.79 -39.91 30.28
N LEU A 10 -12.57 -38.84 30.41
CA LEU A 10 -12.82 -37.90 29.32
C LEU A 10 -11.50 -37.18 28.99
N LEU A 11 -10.87 -37.51 27.87
CA LEU A 11 -9.78 -36.71 27.30
C LEU A 11 -10.37 -35.37 26.84
N GLY A 12 -10.00 -34.28 27.51
CA GLY A 12 -10.22 -32.93 27.01
C GLY A 12 -9.31 -32.68 25.81
N MET A 13 -9.88 -32.54 24.61
CA MET A 13 -9.15 -32.04 23.45
C MET A 13 -9.02 -30.53 23.58
N VAL A 14 -7.84 -30.06 24.00
CA VAL A 14 -7.47 -28.65 23.85
C VAL A 14 -7.16 -28.45 22.37
N ALA A 15 -8.11 -27.90 21.62
CA ALA A 15 -7.84 -27.40 20.28
C ALA A 15 -6.95 -26.16 20.41
N ALA A 16 -5.63 -26.36 20.28
CA ALA A 16 -4.73 -25.25 20.07
C ALA A 16 -5.07 -24.66 18.70
N SER A 17 -5.63 -23.44 18.69
CA SER A 17 -5.70 -22.64 17.47
C SER A 17 -4.29 -22.54 16.89
N PRO A 18 -4.10 -22.69 15.56
CA PRO A 18 -2.83 -22.34 14.97
C PRO A 18 -2.62 -20.84 15.26
N VAL A 19 -1.71 -20.54 16.17
CA VAL A 19 -1.06 -19.25 16.19
C VAL A 19 -0.41 -19.15 14.82
N VAL A 20 -1.01 -18.36 13.93
CA VAL A 20 -0.29 -17.84 12.77
C VAL A 20 0.89 -17.13 13.41
N GLN A 21 2.05 -17.79 13.40
CA GLN A 21 3.29 -17.14 13.78
C GLN A 21 3.38 -15.93 12.85
N ARG A 22 3.26 -14.72 13.41
CA ARG A 22 3.80 -13.53 12.75
C ARG A 22 5.21 -13.92 12.41
N GLN A 23 5.45 -14.16 11.13
CA GLN A 23 6.77 -14.41 10.62
C GLN A 23 7.63 -13.30 11.19
N ASP A 24 8.61 -13.67 12.01
CA ASP A 24 9.70 -12.78 12.39
C ASP A 24 10.08 -12.02 11.14
N SER A 25 10.08 -10.69 11.26
CA SER A 25 10.42 -9.70 10.24
C SER A 25 11.46 -10.22 9.26
N ILE A 26 11.00 -10.93 8.22
CA ILE A 26 11.72 -11.00 6.97
C ILE A 26 11.65 -9.55 6.54
N LEU A 27 12.77 -8.85 6.63
CA LEU A 27 12.90 -7.52 6.04
C LEU A 27 12.37 -7.65 4.62
N LEU A 28 11.17 -7.13 4.38
CA LEU A 28 10.57 -7.20 3.06
C LEU A 28 11.45 -6.34 2.18
N GLN A 29 12.31 -6.99 1.42
CA GLN A 29 13.23 -6.31 0.53
C GLN A 29 12.42 -5.75 -0.63
N ASP A 30 12.57 -4.46 -0.92
CA ASP A 30 12.03 -3.91 -2.17
C ASP A 30 12.63 -4.62 -3.38
N PRO A 31 11.87 -4.79 -4.46
CA PRO A 31 12.38 -5.44 -5.65
C PRO A 31 13.59 -4.69 -6.21
N PRO A 32 14.44 -5.37 -6.99
CA PRO A 32 15.56 -4.73 -7.68
C PRO A 32 15.10 -3.47 -8.44
N PRO A 33 15.89 -2.40 -8.45
CA PRO A 33 15.57 -1.20 -9.23
C PRO A 33 15.39 -1.55 -10.71
N GLY A 34 14.40 -0.94 -11.38
CA GLY A 34 14.20 -1.06 -12.83
C GLY A 34 12.75 -1.29 -13.26
N ASN A 35 11.94 -1.95 -12.42
CA ASN A 35 10.52 -2.21 -12.67
C ASN A 35 9.65 -1.52 -11.61
N GLY A 36 9.79 -0.20 -11.49
CA GLY A 36 9.12 0.57 -10.43
C GLY A 36 9.68 0.33 -9.04
N ARG A 37 9.12 1.05 -8.06
CA ARG A 37 9.58 1.14 -6.67
C ARG A 37 8.37 1.13 -5.74
N ARG A 38 8.52 0.57 -4.54
CA ARG A 38 7.51 0.73 -3.50
C ARG A 38 7.66 2.10 -2.86
N LEU A 39 6.53 2.73 -2.58
CA LEU A 39 6.43 3.96 -1.79
C LEU A 39 5.91 3.59 -0.41
N HIS A 40 6.74 3.78 0.61
CA HIS A 40 6.46 3.41 2.00
C HIS A 40 6.05 4.65 2.80
N PRO A 41 4.93 4.64 3.54
CA PRO A 41 4.58 5.76 4.41
C PRO A 41 5.58 5.87 5.55
N TYR A 42 5.81 7.10 6.03
CA TYR A 42 6.77 7.39 7.08
C TYR A 42 6.68 6.43 8.28
N GLY A 43 7.82 5.85 8.65
CA GLY A 43 7.95 4.95 9.80
C GLY A 43 7.36 3.55 9.64
N GLN A 44 6.84 3.18 8.47
CA GLN A 44 6.15 1.91 8.23
C GLN A 44 6.66 1.22 6.94
N SER A 45 7.84 0.59 7.02
CA SER A 45 8.51 -0.05 5.87
C SER A 45 7.90 -1.39 5.44
N ASP A 46 6.94 -1.92 6.20
CA ASP A 46 6.17 -3.11 5.85
C ASP A 46 4.89 -2.78 5.08
N LEU A 47 4.56 -1.49 4.97
CA LEU A 47 3.38 -0.99 4.26
C LEU A 47 3.77 -0.16 3.04
N CYS A 48 2.91 -0.15 2.02
CA CYS A 48 3.14 0.65 0.82
C CYS A 48 1.86 1.13 0.17
N VAL A 49 2.03 2.18 -0.63
CA VAL A 49 1.04 2.68 -1.58
C VAL A 49 0.74 1.56 -2.58
N MET A 50 -0.50 1.07 -2.58
CA MET A 50 -0.92 -0.09 -3.37
C MET A 50 -2.29 0.13 -4.00
N VAL A 51 -2.42 -0.29 -5.26
CA VAL A 51 -3.71 -0.40 -5.95
C VAL A 51 -4.55 -1.48 -5.28
N GLN A 52 -5.76 -1.11 -4.85
CA GLN A 52 -6.62 -1.97 -4.05
C GLN A 52 -7.34 -3.04 -4.89
N LYS A 53 -8.00 -3.98 -4.20
CA LYS A 53 -8.77 -5.09 -4.80
C LYS A 53 -7.94 -6.05 -5.67
N GLY A 54 -6.60 -5.91 -5.63
CA GLY A 54 -5.67 -6.77 -6.37
C GLY A 54 -5.93 -6.75 -7.87
N TYR A 55 -6.30 -5.62 -8.45
CA TYR A 55 -6.44 -5.53 -9.90
C TYR A 55 -6.31 -4.08 -10.36
N ALA A 56 -5.35 -3.81 -11.25
CA ALA A 56 -5.21 -2.52 -11.89
C ALA A 56 -6.32 -2.32 -12.93
N ALA A 57 -7.30 -1.47 -12.61
CA ALA A 57 -8.36 -1.06 -13.50
C ALA A 57 -8.59 0.44 -13.38
N HIS A 58 -9.22 1.00 -14.40
CA HIS A 58 -9.76 2.35 -14.34
C HIS A 58 -10.59 2.54 -13.06
N ASN A 59 -10.32 3.65 -12.35
CA ASN A 59 -11.03 4.08 -11.15
C ASN A 59 -10.86 3.18 -9.92
N THR A 60 -9.83 2.31 -9.90
CA THR A 60 -9.49 1.52 -8.71
C THR A 60 -8.79 2.39 -7.66
N ASP A 61 -9.22 2.26 -6.40
CA ASP A 61 -8.63 2.94 -5.25
C ASP A 61 -7.14 2.66 -5.09
N VAL A 62 -6.42 3.65 -4.59
CA VAL A 62 -5.06 3.47 -4.07
C VAL A 62 -5.12 3.75 -2.57
N ALA A 63 -4.49 2.88 -1.78
CA ALA A 63 -4.45 3.01 -0.33
C ALA A 63 -3.09 2.51 0.20
N ILE A 64 -2.90 2.53 1.51
CA ILE A 64 -1.77 1.87 2.16
C ILE A 64 -2.17 0.44 2.50
N SER A 65 -1.37 -0.53 2.08
CA SER A 65 -1.57 -1.95 2.37
C SER A 65 -0.25 -2.58 2.82
N VAL A 66 -0.32 -3.75 3.45
CA VAL A 66 0.86 -4.59 3.66
C VAL A 66 1.51 -4.86 2.31
N CYS A 67 2.81 -4.62 2.22
CA CYS A 67 3.52 -4.83 0.98
C CYS A 67 3.61 -6.32 0.64
N PRO A 68 3.23 -6.71 -0.59
CA PRO A 68 3.32 -8.10 -1.01
C PRO A 68 4.79 -8.55 -1.15
N PRO A 69 5.13 -9.82 -0.83
CA PRO A 69 6.42 -10.42 -1.20
C PRO A 69 6.76 -10.24 -2.67
N ASN A 70 8.05 -10.15 -3.04
CA ASN A 70 8.46 -9.87 -4.42
C ASN A 70 8.00 -10.94 -5.44
N ASP A 71 7.75 -12.17 -4.99
CA ASP A 71 7.27 -13.30 -5.78
C ASP A 71 5.73 -13.46 -5.75
N ASP A 72 5.02 -12.54 -5.09
CA ASP A 72 3.55 -12.54 -5.06
C ASP A 72 2.97 -12.17 -6.43
N THR A 73 1.78 -12.71 -6.73
CA THR A 73 1.06 -12.46 -7.99
C THR A 73 0.68 -10.98 -8.16
N TRP A 74 0.56 -10.24 -7.07
CA TRP A 74 0.04 -8.87 -7.04
C TRP A 74 1.11 -7.82 -6.75
N THR A 75 2.39 -8.21 -6.72
CA THR A 75 3.52 -7.31 -6.44
C THR A 75 3.49 -6.05 -7.27
N GLU A 76 3.21 -6.18 -8.56
CA GLU A 76 3.17 -5.07 -9.52
C GLU A 76 2.22 -3.94 -9.10
N SER A 77 1.11 -4.26 -8.41
CA SER A 77 0.15 -3.27 -7.90
C SER A 77 0.69 -2.37 -6.78
N SER A 78 1.89 -2.66 -6.27
CA SER A 78 2.62 -1.86 -5.28
C SER A 78 3.87 -1.18 -5.86
N LEU A 79 4.15 -1.36 -7.16
CA LEU A 79 5.36 -0.84 -7.81
C LEU A 79 5.02 0.36 -8.68
N TRP A 80 5.61 1.50 -8.35
CA TRP A 80 5.36 2.78 -8.99
C TRP A 80 6.61 3.27 -9.73
N ASN A 81 6.43 3.80 -10.93
CA ASN A 81 7.47 4.48 -11.68
C ASN A 81 7.57 5.91 -11.16
N VAL A 82 8.49 6.08 -10.21
CA VAL A 82 8.78 7.37 -9.59
C VAL A 82 10.24 7.74 -9.83
N ALA A 83 10.49 9.04 -9.93
CA ALA A 83 11.83 9.60 -9.93
C ALA A 83 11.84 10.82 -9.00
N ASN A 84 12.60 10.72 -7.93
CA ASN A 84 12.79 11.82 -6.99
C ASN A 84 13.43 13.03 -7.70
N GLY A 85 13.05 14.24 -7.31
CA GLY A 85 13.50 15.50 -7.89
C GLY A 85 12.83 15.82 -9.24
N SER A 86 11.80 15.09 -9.64
CA SER A 86 11.15 15.25 -10.95
C SER A 86 9.64 15.44 -10.86
N THR A 87 9.09 16.11 -11.88
CA THR A 87 7.65 16.25 -12.08
C THR A 87 7.22 15.39 -13.26
N GLY A 88 6.16 14.61 -13.08
CA GLY A 88 5.57 13.83 -14.17
C GLY A 88 4.48 12.88 -13.69
N PRO A 89 3.88 12.12 -14.61
CA PRO A 89 2.94 11.07 -14.26
C PRO A 89 3.64 9.95 -13.48
N ILE A 90 2.98 9.49 -12.41
CA ILE A 90 3.44 8.33 -11.64
C ILE A 90 2.61 7.12 -12.06
N SER A 91 3.19 6.25 -12.89
CA SER A 91 2.51 5.05 -13.37
C SER A 91 2.73 3.84 -12.46
N VAL A 92 1.72 3.00 -12.31
CA VAL A 92 1.83 1.70 -11.63
C VAL A 92 2.25 0.63 -12.61
N GLN A 93 3.07 -0.32 -12.18
CA GLN A 93 3.38 -1.51 -12.96
C GLN A 93 2.11 -2.36 -13.12
N SER A 94 1.82 -2.76 -14.37
CA SER A 94 0.58 -3.46 -14.70
C SER A 94 0.74 -4.23 -16.01
N LYS A 95 0.17 -5.44 -16.06
CA LYS A 95 0.11 -6.27 -17.28
C LYS A 95 -1.02 -5.90 -18.23
N VAL A 96 -2.00 -5.12 -17.76
CA VAL A 96 -3.28 -4.92 -18.45
C VAL A 96 -3.48 -3.51 -19.02
N GLY A 97 -2.50 -2.63 -18.83
CA GLY A 97 -2.49 -1.28 -19.38
C GLY A 97 -1.71 -0.29 -18.52
N ASP A 98 -1.50 0.90 -19.08
CA ASP A 98 -0.80 2.00 -18.43
C ASP A 98 -1.78 2.81 -17.57
N PHE A 99 -1.59 2.73 -16.26
CA PHE A 99 -2.39 3.46 -15.28
C PHE A 99 -1.52 4.36 -14.42
N CYS A 100 -2.03 5.55 -14.11
CA CYS A 100 -1.33 6.61 -13.40
C CYS A 100 -2.06 7.01 -12.13
N LEU A 101 -1.30 7.37 -11.10
CA LEU A 101 -1.82 7.93 -9.85
C LEU A 101 -2.57 9.24 -10.16
N THR A 102 -3.87 9.24 -9.87
CA THR A 102 -4.82 10.25 -10.33
C THR A 102 -5.58 10.82 -9.14
N VAL A 103 -5.87 12.13 -9.21
CA VAL A 103 -6.87 12.79 -8.37
C VAL A 103 -8.02 13.24 -9.28
N GLY A 104 -9.25 13.17 -8.80
CA GLY A 104 -10.43 13.54 -9.60
C GLY A 104 -10.41 15.01 -10.07
N GLU A 105 -11.41 15.40 -10.86
CA GLU A 105 -11.57 16.79 -11.29
C GLU A 105 -11.73 17.73 -10.08
N ASN A 106 -11.17 18.94 -10.19
CA ASN A 106 -11.22 19.98 -9.15
C ASN A 106 -10.75 19.50 -7.76
N PRO A 107 -9.47 19.09 -7.65
CA PRO A 107 -8.95 18.49 -6.42
C PRO A 107 -8.97 19.49 -5.26
N THR A 108 -9.39 19.02 -4.09
CA THR A 108 -9.40 19.75 -2.81
C THR A 108 -8.86 18.86 -1.70
N SER A 109 -8.56 19.40 -0.52
CA SER A 109 -8.24 18.58 0.65
C SER A 109 -9.34 17.55 0.91
N GLY A 110 -8.95 16.29 1.10
CA GLY A 110 -9.87 15.15 1.22
C GLY A 110 -10.25 14.50 -0.10
N SER A 111 -9.82 15.02 -1.25
CA SER A 111 -10.07 14.36 -2.53
C SER A 111 -9.38 12.99 -2.58
N ARG A 112 -10.13 12.01 -3.08
CA ARG A 112 -9.69 10.62 -3.25
C ARG A 112 -8.55 10.50 -4.26
N VAL A 113 -7.67 9.55 -4.00
CA VAL A 113 -6.61 9.12 -4.91
C VAL A 113 -6.93 7.74 -5.46
N PHE A 114 -6.78 7.57 -6.77
CA PHE A 114 -7.10 6.34 -7.50
C PHE A 114 -6.17 6.19 -8.70
N ILE A 115 -6.31 5.11 -9.46
CA ILE A 115 -5.63 4.96 -10.75
C ILE A 115 -6.59 5.17 -11.94
N ASP A 116 -6.10 5.85 -12.96
CA ASP A 116 -6.79 6.04 -14.24
C ASP A 116 -5.79 5.88 -15.40
N TYR A 117 -6.28 5.75 -16.63
CA TYR A 117 -5.45 5.71 -17.83
C TYR A 117 -4.52 6.91 -17.87
N CYS A 118 -3.23 6.66 -18.12
CA CYS A 118 -2.25 7.73 -18.21
C CYS A 118 -2.56 8.70 -19.37
N GLY A 119 -2.28 9.99 -19.16
CA GLY A 119 -2.54 11.07 -20.12
C GLY A 119 -3.76 11.94 -19.78
N GLY A 120 -4.40 11.70 -18.62
CA GLY A 120 -5.49 12.50 -18.09
C GLY A 120 -5.04 13.74 -17.32
N GLN A 121 -6.02 14.45 -16.75
CA GLN A 121 -5.77 15.58 -15.85
C GLN A 121 -5.41 15.10 -14.45
N ASN A 122 -4.71 15.94 -13.68
CA ASN A 122 -4.38 15.69 -12.27
C ASN A 122 -3.61 14.37 -12.03
N GLN A 123 -2.72 14.04 -12.96
CA GLN A 123 -1.86 12.86 -12.91
C GLN A 123 -0.39 13.19 -12.71
N ASN A 124 0.00 14.47 -12.84
CA ASN A 124 1.38 14.88 -12.68
C ASN A 124 1.68 15.19 -11.22
N TRP A 125 2.77 14.62 -10.72
CA TRP A 125 3.22 14.78 -9.36
C TRP A 125 4.68 15.24 -9.37
N TYR A 126 5.01 16.20 -8.52
CA TYR A 126 6.37 16.51 -8.15
C TYR A 126 6.76 15.66 -6.94
N TYR A 127 7.69 14.71 -7.14
CA TYR A 127 8.25 13.94 -6.04
C TYR A 127 9.52 14.62 -5.55
N SER A 128 9.45 15.23 -4.37
CA SER A 128 10.51 16.10 -3.84
C SER A 128 11.65 15.33 -3.15
N ASP A 129 12.79 16.00 -3.02
CA ASP A 129 13.98 15.48 -2.31
C ASP A 129 13.72 15.18 -0.82
N VAL A 130 12.63 15.71 -0.27
CA VAL A 130 12.16 15.46 1.11
C VAL A 130 11.05 14.42 1.16
N ASN A 131 10.93 13.58 0.12
CA ASN A 131 10.02 12.44 0.06
C ASN A 131 8.52 12.81 0.12
N VAL A 132 8.16 14.01 -0.36
CA VAL A 132 6.76 14.47 -0.46
C VAL A 132 6.32 14.42 -1.92
N LEU A 133 5.15 13.84 -2.16
CA LEU A 133 4.48 13.75 -3.47
C LEU A 133 3.44 14.86 -3.59
N LYS A 134 3.76 15.92 -4.32
CA LYS A 134 2.88 17.09 -4.51
C LYS A 134 2.20 17.04 -5.88
N LEU A 135 0.89 17.20 -5.92
CA LEU A 135 0.14 17.30 -7.17
C LEU A 135 0.53 18.58 -7.91
N ASP A 136 1.01 18.42 -9.14
CA ASP A 136 1.58 19.50 -9.94
C ASP A 136 0.59 20.65 -10.16
N GLY A 137 1.09 21.89 -10.10
CA GLY A 137 0.26 23.10 -10.21
C GLY A 137 -0.68 23.40 -9.04
N THR A 138 -0.64 22.62 -7.94
CA THR A 138 -1.50 22.83 -6.75
C THR A 138 -0.69 23.03 -5.46
N ASN A 139 -1.36 23.14 -4.31
CA ASN A 139 -0.74 22.98 -2.99
C ASN A 139 -1.25 21.71 -2.28
N LEU A 140 -1.54 20.66 -3.04
CA LEU A 140 -2.04 19.39 -2.52
C LEU A 140 -0.97 18.31 -2.57
N CYS A 141 -0.82 17.56 -1.48
CA CYS A 141 0.14 16.49 -1.31
C CYS A 141 -0.60 15.17 -1.11
N LEU A 142 -0.01 14.06 -1.58
CA LEU A 142 -0.45 12.72 -1.20
C LEU A 142 -0.39 12.62 0.33
N ASP A 143 -1.43 12.10 0.94
CA ASP A 143 -1.62 12.15 2.39
C ASP A 143 -2.30 10.87 2.88
N VAL A 144 -1.75 10.30 3.94
CA VAL A 144 -2.40 9.23 4.69
C VAL A 144 -3.52 9.84 5.54
N VAL A 145 -4.76 9.39 5.33
CA VAL A 145 -5.92 9.88 6.07
C VAL A 145 -5.73 9.62 7.56
N GLU A 146 -5.58 10.68 8.35
CA GLU A 146 -5.38 10.58 9.79
C GLU A 146 -6.55 9.84 10.46
N GLY A 147 -6.24 8.88 11.33
CA GLY A 147 -7.24 8.09 12.03
C GLY A 147 -7.96 7.04 11.16
N SER A 148 -7.66 6.93 9.86
CA SER A 148 -8.15 5.80 9.06
C SER A 148 -7.67 4.46 9.63
N GLY A 149 -8.48 3.42 9.45
CA GLY A 149 -8.23 2.09 9.97
C GLY A 149 -8.31 1.05 8.86
N PRO A 150 -7.99 -0.21 9.18
CA PRO A 150 -7.96 -1.25 8.17
C PRO A 150 -9.35 -1.53 7.59
N SER A 151 -9.40 -1.73 6.28
CA SER A 151 -10.56 -2.21 5.54
C SER A 151 -10.23 -3.55 4.90
N TYR A 152 -11.02 -4.59 5.19
CA TYR A 152 -10.73 -5.94 4.73
C TYR A 152 -11.42 -6.23 3.40
N SER A 153 -10.62 -6.38 2.34
CA SER A 153 -11.05 -6.90 1.04
C SER A 153 -10.13 -7.99 0.53
N LYS A 154 -10.61 -8.82 -0.39
CA LYS A 154 -9.77 -9.81 -1.10
C LYS A 154 -9.28 -9.23 -2.43
N PRO A 155 -8.07 -9.59 -2.90
CA PRO A 155 -7.04 -10.35 -2.20
C PRO A 155 -6.29 -9.53 -1.15
N TYR A 156 -6.32 -8.19 -1.23
CA TYR A 156 -5.75 -7.26 -0.24
C TYR A 156 -6.79 -6.25 0.23
N GLY A 157 -6.71 -5.92 1.50
CA GLY A 157 -7.37 -4.78 2.13
C GLY A 157 -6.43 -3.59 2.27
N SER A 158 -6.96 -2.46 2.75
CA SER A 158 -6.15 -1.33 3.19
C SER A 158 -5.86 -1.45 4.68
N GLU A 159 -4.69 -0.97 5.10
CA GLU A 159 -4.34 -0.69 6.50
C GLU A 159 -4.65 0.78 6.84
N LYS A 160 -4.50 1.68 5.84
CA LYS A 160 -4.87 3.10 5.89
C LYS A 160 -5.39 3.58 4.53
N ASP A 161 -6.25 4.57 4.57
CA ASP A 161 -6.75 5.22 3.36
C ASP A 161 -5.80 6.35 2.91
N LEU A 162 -5.81 6.64 1.61
CA LEU A 162 -5.08 7.76 1.01
C LEU A 162 -6.04 8.82 0.49
N GLN A 163 -5.61 10.06 0.60
CA GLN A 163 -6.24 11.25 0.06
C GLN A 163 -5.17 12.18 -0.50
N VAL A 164 -5.60 13.28 -1.11
CA VAL A 164 -4.77 14.48 -1.11
C VAL A 164 -5.20 15.44 -0.01
N TRP A 165 -4.24 16.15 0.56
CA TRP A 165 -4.47 17.18 1.56
C TRP A 165 -3.57 18.39 1.27
N GLU A 166 -3.90 19.55 1.85
CA GLU A 166 -3.00 20.69 1.79
C GLU A 166 -1.60 20.30 2.28
N CYS A 167 -0.58 20.65 1.51
CA CYS A 167 0.80 20.36 1.87
C CYS A 167 1.18 21.09 3.16
N VAL A 168 1.62 20.35 4.17
CA VAL A 168 2.06 20.90 5.47
C VAL A 168 3.49 20.45 5.73
N GLU A 169 4.39 21.41 5.93
CA GLU A 169 5.79 21.13 6.22
C GLU A 169 5.92 20.29 7.51
N GLY A 170 6.71 19.21 7.42
CA GLY A 170 6.92 18.30 8.55
C GLY A 170 5.76 17.35 8.87
N ASN A 171 4.66 17.37 8.11
CA ASN A 171 3.58 16.40 8.28
C ASN A 171 4.03 15.01 7.83
N THR A 172 4.20 14.09 8.77
CA THR A 172 4.65 12.72 8.50
C THR A 172 3.66 11.89 7.70
N ASN A 173 2.37 12.26 7.67
CA ASN A 173 1.37 11.59 6.83
C ASN A 173 1.57 11.87 5.32
N GLN A 174 2.43 12.84 4.98
CA GLN A 174 2.70 13.27 3.60
C GLN A 174 4.09 12.84 3.11
N ILE A 175 4.81 12.03 3.90
CA ILE A 175 6.16 11.56 3.59
C ILE A 175 6.10 10.09 3.15
N PHE A 176 6.59 9.83 1.94
CA PHE A 176 6.65 8.51 1.31
C PHE A 176 8.07 8.25 0.81
N PHE A 177 8.73 7.22 1.31
CA PHE A 177 10.12 6.92 0.96
C PHE A 177 10.25 5.61 0.19
N GLU A 178 11.33 5.50 -0.57
CA GLU A 178 11.77 4.24 -1.16
C GLU A 178 12.80 3.58 -0.24
N THR A 179 12.75 2.26 -0.03
CA THR A 179 13.82 1.60 0.72
C THR A 179 15.04 1.36 -0.18
N PRO A 180 16.27 1.40 0.36
CA PRO A 180 17.45 1.00 -0.40
C PRO A 180 17.38 -0.48 -0.80
N TYR A 181 17.74 -0.78 -2.04
CA TYR A 181 17.97 -2.17 -2.44
C TYR A 181 19.38 -2.57 -2.00
N THR A 182 19.48 -3.52 -1.06
CA THR A 182 20.76 -4.12 -0.66
C THR A 182 21.06 -5.33 -1.53
N SER A 183 22.09 -5.24 -2.37
CA SER A 183 22.56 -6.32 -3.24
C SER A 183 23.18 -7.49 -2.47
#